data_AF-A0A8T1RVT3-F1
#
_entry.id   AF-A0A8T1RVT3-F1
#
_cell.length_a   1.000
_cell.length_b   1.000
_cell.length_c   1.000
_cell.angle_alpha   90.00
_cell.angle_beta   90.00
_cell.angle_gamma   90.00
#
_symmetry.space_group_name_H-M   'P 1'
#
loop_
_entity.id
_entity.type
_entity.pdbx_description
1 polymer ?
#
loop_
_entity_poly.entity_id
_entity_poly.type
_entity_poly.pdbx_seq_one_letter_code
_entity_poly.pdbx_strand_id
1 'polypeptide(L)'
;QSPRPTGALVRTPPPGPSPQMVGANSEKIAVEEIKCKTLADNAQKDLEEALPALEEAMKALESLNKKDMTEIKSYGRPPTLVETVMQAVMILRGNEPTWAEAKRQLGEATFIKQLINFDKDNISDKVLKKISGYCSQPDFQPDIIGRVSLAAKSLCMWVRAMEVRGRAP
;
A
#
# COMPACT_ATOMS: atom_id res chain seq x y z
N GLN A 1 24.03 56.41 -62.97
CA GLN A 1 22.93 56.88 -63.82
C GLN A 1 21.79 55.88 -63.71
N SER A 2 20.61 56.42 -63.37
CA SER A 2 19.20 55.98 -63.46
C SER A 2 18.85 54.68 -64.23
N PRO A 3 17.60 54.15 -64.13
CA PRO A 3 16.55 54.28 -63.10
C PRO A 3 15.79 52.96 -62.75
N ARG A 4 14.92 53.10 -61.74
CA ARG A 4 13.70 52.35 -61.32
C ARG A 4 12.71 51.98 -62.47
N PRO A 5 11.47 51.49 -62.20
CA PRO A 5 10.89 50.52 -61.22
C PRO A 5 9.93 49.52 -61.92
N THR A 6 9.07 48.82 -61.17
CA THR A 6 7.65 48.42 -61.43
C THR A 6 7.47 46.94 -61.05
N GLY A 7 6.53 46.47 -60.23
CA GLY A 7 5.47 47.03 -59.38
C GLY A 7 5.18 45.97 -58.29
N ALA A 8 4.78 46.34 -57.08
CA ALA A 8 3.36 46.36 -56.64
C ALA A 8 2.62 45.03 -56.98
N LEU A 9 1.98 44.29 -56.08
CA LEU A 9 1.51 44.57 -54.72
C LEU A 9 1.02 43.23 -54.09
N VAL A 10 1.48 42.97 -52.85
CA VAL A 10 0.75 42.39 -51.70
C VAL A 10 -0.07 41.08 -51.82
N ARG A 11 0.28 40.11 -50.97
CA ARG A 11 -0.60 39.56 -49.89
C ARG A 11 0.14 38.46 -49.09
N THR A 12 0.75 38.80 -47.94
CA THR A 12 0.36 38.40 -46.55
C THR A 12 1.04 37.09 -46.05
N PRO A 13 1.23 36.82 -44.74
CA PRO A 13 2.54 36.77 -44.06
C PRO A 13 2.99 35.34 -43.63
N PRO A 14 4.21 35.18 -43.07
CA PRO A 14 4.82 33.89 -42.70
C PRO A 14 4.47 33.54 -41.22
N PRO A 15 4.80 32.36 -40.64
CA PRO A 15 6.19 31.98 -40.32
C PRO A 15 6.47 30.47 -40.47
N GLY A 16 7.70 30.06 -40.76
CA GLY A 16 8.62 29.69 -39.69
C GLY A 16 9.14 28.27 -39.94
N PRO A 17 10.34 27.94 -39.45
CA PRO A 17 11.09 26.77 -39.92
C PRO A 17 10.52 25.50 -39.30
N SER A 18 10.09 24.55 -40.14
CA SER A 18 9.79 23.18 -39.70
C SER A 18 11.11 22.51 -39.27
N PRO A 19 11.28 22.15 -37.99
CA PRO A 19 12.54 21.66 -37.45
C PRO A 19 12.86 20.24 -37.94
N GLN A 20 14.14 20.00 -38.16
CA GLN A 20 14.72 18.66 -38.16
C GLN A 20 14.33 17.96 -36.85
N MET A 21 13.50 16.92 -36.93
CA MET A 21 13.17 16.09 -35.78
C MET A 21 13.90 14.76 -35.93
N VAL A 22 15.00 14.69 -35.18
CA VAL A 22 15.71 13.51 -34.68
C VAL A 22 14.81 12.27 -34.59
N GLY A 23 15.21 11.25 -35.33
CA GLY A 23 14.62 9.93 -35.28
C GLY A 23 14.80 9.26 -33.91
N ALA A 24 13.69 8.70 -33.43
CA ALA A 24 13.63 7.42 -32.74
C ALA A 24 14.58 7.22 -31.53
N ASN A 25 14.26 7.84 -30.38
CA ASN A 25 14.65 7.27 -29.07
C ASN A 25 13.77 7.69 -27.87
N SER A 26 12.52 8.13 -28.05
CA SER A 26 11.82 8.90 -27.00
C SER A 26 10.47 8.33 -26.53
N GLU A 27 10.31 7.01 -26.40
CA GLU A 27 9.00 6.43 -26.01
C GLU A 27 9.03 5.30 -24.97
N LYS A 28 10.17 4.98 -24.34
CA LYS A 28 10.22 3.94 -23.29
C LYS A 28 10.74 4.39 -21.93
N ILE A 29 10.94 5.69 -21.74
CA ILE A 29 11.41 6.28 -20.47
C ILE A 29 10.44 7.39 -20.08
N ALA A 30 9.16 7.04 -19.92
CA ALA A 30 8.14 7.99 -19.43
C ALA A 30 7.12 7.31 -18.49
N VAL A 31 7.06 5.98 -18.46
CA VAL A 31 6.08 5.24 -17.67
C VAL A 31 6.60 4.85 -16.28
N GLU A 32 7.92 4.77 -16.08
CA GLU A 32 8.49 4.35 -14.79
C GLU A 32 8.94 5.49 -13.87
N GLU A 33 9.17 6.71 -14.37
CA GLU A 33 9.57 7.85 -13.53
C GLU A 33 8.41 8.56 -12.81
N ILE A 34 7.16 8.31 -13.19
CA ILE A 34 5.98 8.91 -12.54
C ILE A 34 5.65 8.20 -11.21
N LYS A 35 6.14 6.97 -10.99
CA LYS A 35 5.91 6.24 -9.73
C LYS A 35 6.81 6.69 -8.58
N CYS A 36 7.85 7.48 -8.83
CA CYS A 36 8.91 7.74 -7.85
C CYS A 36 8.88 9.14 -7.21
N LYS A 37 8.08 10.10 -7.70
CA LYS A 37 8.04 11.47 -7.16
C LYS A 37 6.98 11.71 -6.08
N THR A 38 6.01 10.81 -5.91
CA THR A 38 4.93 10.94 -4.92
C THR A 38 5.27 10.27 -3.57
N LEU A 39 6.56 10.14 -3.23
CA LEU A 39 7.00 9.40 -2.04
C LEU A 39 7.70 10.27 -0.98
N ALA A 40 7.99 11.54 -1.28
CA ALA A 40 8.79 12.39 -0.40
C ALA A 40 7.97 13.36 0.49
N ASP A 41 6.70 13.63 0.17
CA ASP A 41 5.89 14.64 0.88
C ASP A 41 4.94 14.03 1.95
N ASN A 42 4.86 12.69 2.05
CA ASN A 42 3.86 12.01 2.88
C ASN A 42 4.24 11.87 4.36
N ALA A 43 5.51 11.99 4.73
CA ALA A 43 5.99 11.60 6.07
C ALA A 43 5.36 12.36 7.25
N GLN A 44 4.89 13.59 7.05
CA GLN A 44 4.17 14.36 8.08
C GLN A 44 2.68 13.99 8.13
N LYS A 45 2.09 13.64 6.99
CA LYS A 45 0.68 13.28 6.83
C LYS A 45 0.39 11.87 7.32
N ASP A 46 1.35 10.97 7.15
CA ASP A 46 1.31 9.60 7.66
C ASP A 46 1.08 9.56 9.18
N LEU A 47 1.58 10.53 9.95
CA LEU A 47 1.40 10.57 11.41
C LEU A 47 -0.02 10.97 11.84
N GLU A 48 -0.62 11.97 11.18
CA GLU A 48 -2.01 12.38 11.44
C GLU A 48 -3.03 11.36 10.93
N GLU A 49 -2.70 10.61 9.88
CA GLU A 49 -3.52 9.49 9.38
C GLU A 49 -3.27 8.17 10.17
N ALA A 50 -2.14 8.05 10.88
CA ALA A 50 -1.81 6.85 11.67
C ALA A 50 -2.77 6.60 12.82
N LEU A 51 -3.13 7.65 13.57
CA LEU A 51 -4.03 7.56 14.71
C LEU A 51 -5.46 7.15 14.32
N PRO A 52 -6.12 7.78 13.33
CA PRO A 52 -7.44 7.33 12.89
C PRO A 52 -7.38 5.93 12.28
N ALA A 53 -6.34 5.59 11.50
CA ALA A 53 -6.19 4.23 10.97
C ALA A 53 -6.03 3.18 12.09
N LEU A 54 -5.32 3.53 13.17
CA LEU A 54 -5.19 2.67 14.35
C LEU A 54 -6.51 2.53 15.09
N GLU A 55 -7.25 3.61 15.32
CA GLU A 55 -8.56 3.56 15.96
C GLU A 55 -9.55 2.72 15.16
N GLU A 56 -9.61 2.92 13.84
CA GLU A 56 -10.44 2.12 12.93
C GLU A 56 -10.04 0.65 12.95
N ALA A 57 -8.74 0.35 12.95
CA ALA A 57 -8.26 -1.02 13.04
C ALA A 57 -8.63 -1.67 14.39
N MET A 58 -8.50 -0.95 15.52
CA MET A 58 -8.87 -1.46 16.84
C MET A 58 -10.37 -1.72 16.91
N LYS A 59 -11.20 -0.78 16.45
CA LYS A 59 -12.66 -0.96 16.38
C LYS A 59 -13.04 -2.14 15.48
N ALA A 60 -12.34 -2.30 14.35
CA ALA A 60 -12.53 -3.44 13.47
C ALA A 60 -12.19 -4.76 14.16
N LEU A 61 -11.12 -4.82 14.97
CA LEU A 61 -10.81 -5.99 15.80
C LEU A 61 -11.84 -6.25 16.89
N GLU A 62 -12.36 -5.21 17.55
CA GLU A 62 -13.40 -5.33 18.58
C GLU A 62 -14.73 -5.87 18.00
N SER A 63 -15.01 -5.58 16.73
CA SER A 63 -16.17 -6.14 16.02
C SER A 63 -16.02 -7.62 15.66
N LEU A 64 -14.79 -8.16 15.69
CA LEU A 64 -14.56 -9.58 15.43
C LEU A 64 -15.01 -10.42 16.62
N ASN A 65 -15.52 -11.60 16.30
CA ASN A 65 -15.93 -12.58 17.30
C ASN A 65 -15.33 -13.96 17.01
N LYS A 66 -15.65 -14.93 17.88
CA LYS A 66 -15.13 -16.30 17.77
C LYS A 66 -15.54 -16.99 16.47
N LYS A 67 -16.71 -16.67 15.89
CA LYS A 67 -17.16 -17.28 14.62
C LYS A 67 -16.27 -16.84 13.47
N ASP A 68 -15.88 -15.57 13.42
CA ASP A 68 -14.97 -15.03 12.40
C ASP A 68 -13.60 -15.73 12.44
N MET A 69 -13.06 -15.95 13.64
CA MET A 69 -11.80 -16.68 13.82
C MET A 69 -11.94 -18.16 13.42
N THR A 70 -13.10 -18.75 13.71
CA THR A 70 -13.40 -20.14 13.34
C THR A 70 -13.54 -20.28 11.81
N GLU A 71 -14.13 -19.29 11.14
CA GLU A 71 -14.23 -19.25 9.67
C GLU A 71 -12.83 -19.24 9.04
N ILE A 72 -11.96 -18.30 9.45
CA ILE A 72 -10.58 -18.27 8.95
C ILE A 72 -9.87 -19.59 9.25
N LYS A 73 -9.99 -20.12 10.48
CA LYS A 73 -9.36 -21.39 10.87
C LYS A 73 -9.86 -22.59 10.05
N SER A 74 -11.11 -22.54 9.58
CA SER A 74 -11.76 -23.64 8.85
C SER A 74 -11.17 -23.88 7.47
N TYR A 75 -10.42 -22.92 6.91
CA TYR A 75 -9.73 -23.12 5.65
C TYR A 75 -8.80 -24.33 5.73
N GLY A 76 -9.10 -25.34 4.92
CA GLY A 76 -8.21 -26.48 4.69
C GLY A 76 -6.98 -26.05 3.91
N ARG A 77 -7.19 -25.25 2.86
CA ARG A 77 -6.18 -24.51 2.12
C ARG A 77 -6.58 -23.04 2.09
N PRO A 78 -5.91 -22.14 2.84
CA PRO A 78 -6.31 -20.73 2.89
C PRO A 78 -6.13 -20.07 1.52
N PRO A 79 -7.00 -19.10 1.16
CA PRO A 79 -6.73 -18.19 0.05
C PRO A 79 -5.40 -17.47 0.28
N THR A 80 -4.62 -17.24 -0.79
CA THR A 80 -3.28 -16.63 -0.69
C THR A 80 -3.29 -15.34 0.12
N LEU A 81 -4.27 -14.44 -0.12
CA LEU A 81 -4.36 -13.18 0.61
C LEU A 81 -4.65 -13.36 2.10
N VAL A 82 -5.48 -14.33 2.48
CA VAL A 82 -5.77 -14.63 3.88
C VAL A 82 -4.53 -15.22 4.57
N GLU A 83 -3.81 -16.11 3.88
CA GLU A 83 -2.55 -16.66 4.37
C GLU A 83 -1.51 -15.55 4.58
N THR A 84 -1.31 -14.69 3.59
CA THR A 84 -0.39 -13.54 3.67
C THR A 84 -0.70 -12.63 4.85
N VAL A 85 -1.99 -12.32 5.10
CA VAL A 85 -2.40 -11.54 6.28
C VAL A 85 -2.03 -12.25 7.56
N MET A 86 -2.32 -13.55 7.67
CA MET A 86 -2.00 -14.32 8.86
C MET A 86 -0.50 -14.42 9.11
N GLN A 87 0.31 -14.56 8.06
CA GLN A 87 1.77 -14.52 8.17
C GLN A 87 2.24 -13.18 8.74
N ALA A 88 1.71 -12.06 8.24
CA ALA A 88 2.07 -10.74 8.74
C ALA A 88 1.67 -10.55 10.22
N VAL A 89 0.50 -11.05 10.63
CA VAL A 89 0.08 -11.06 12.04
C VAL A 89 1.04 -11.88 12.91
N MET A 90 1.49 -13.06 12.44
CA MET A 90 2.46 -13.88 13.18
C MET A 90 3.81 -13.18 13.33
N ILE A 91 4.28 -12.51 12.27
CA ILE A 91 5.55 -11.75 12.29
C ILE A 91 5.49 -10.61 13.30
N LEU A 92 4.40 -9.84 13.34
CA LEU A 92 4.21 -8.78 14.33
C LEU A 92 4.26 -9.34 15.75
N ARG A 93 3.65 -10.50 15.97
CA ARG A 93 3.65 -11.18 17.26
C ARG A 93 4.93 -11.94 17.61
N GLY A 94 5.95 -11.90 16.75
CA GLY A 94 7.21 -12.61 16.96
C GLY A 94 7.12 -14.13 16.83
N ASN A 95 6.07 -14.66 16.21
CA ASN A 95 5.85 -16.09 16.00
C ASN A 95 6.27 -16.54 14.60
N GLU A 96 6.29 -17.84 14.39
CA GLU A 96 6.60 -18.41 13.08
C GLU A 96 5.54 -18.02 12.03
N PRO A 97 5.92 -17.47 10.86
CA PRO A 97 5.00 -17.03 9.81
C PRO A 97 4.46 -18.21 8.98
N THR A 98 3.91 -19.22 9.64
CA THR A 98 3.32 -20.40 9.01
C THR A 98 1.82 -20.46 9.24
N TRP A 99 1.09 -21.01 8.27
CA TRP A 99 -0.35 -21.24 8.42
C TRP A 99 -0.67 -22.15 9.61
N ALA A 100 0.19 -23.15 9.89
CA ALA A 100 0.02 -24.05 11.01
C ALA A 100 -0.01 -23.29 12.36
N GLU A 101 0.96 -22.39 12.58
CA GLU A 101 1.02 -21.60 13.80
C GLU A 101 -0.12 -20.58 13.89
N ALA A 102 -0.44 -19.91 12.78
CA ALA A 102 -1.61 -19.04 12.69
C ALA A 102 -2.91 -19.78 13.05
N LYS A 103 -3.12 -20.98 12.50
CA LYS A 103 -4.31 -21.81 12.74
C LYS A 103 -4.42 -22.28 14.19
N ARG A 104 -3.29 -22.55 14.84
CA ARG A 104 -3.23 -22.84 16.28
C ARG A 104 -3.72 -21.64 17.08
N GLN A 105 -3.17 -20.46 16.84
CA GLN A 105 -3.50 -19.25 17.59
C GLN A 105 -4.91 -18.72 17.31
N LEU A 106 -5.43 -18.85 16.08
CA LEU A 106 -6.83 -18.54 15.76
C LEU A 106 -7.83 -19.40 16.56
N GLY A 107 -7.39 -20.55 17.09
CA GLY A 107 -8.19 -21.39 17.99
C GLY A 107 -8.32 -20.84 19.42
N GLU A 108 -7.45 -19.92 19.81
CA GLU A 108 -7.41 -19.40 21.17
C GLU A 108 -8.52 -18.37 21.37
N ALA A 109 -9.34 -18.54 22.42
CA ALA A 109 -10.42 -17.60 22.73
C ALA A 109 -9.92 -16.18 23.06
N THR A 110 -8.64 -16.04 23.41
CA THR A 110 -7.97 -14.79 23.74
C THR A 110 -7.28 -14.15 22.54
N PHE A 111 -7.29 -14.76 21.35
CA PHE A 111 -6.55 -14.29 20.18
C PHE A 111 -6.81 -12.81 19.87
N ILE A 112 -8.09 -12.43 19.71
CA ILE A 112 -8.48 -11.05 19.42
C ILE A 112 -8.05 -10.11 20.55
N LYS A 113 -8.25 -10.52 21.81
CA LYS A 113 -7.82 -9.74 22.99
C LYS A 113 -6.31 -9.52 23.00
N GLN A 114 -5.52 -10.50 22.57
CA GLN A 114 -4.06 -10.36 22.48
C GLN A 114 -3.65 -9.37 21.39
N LEU A 115 -4.40 -9.27 20.29
CA LEU A 115 -4.14 -8.26 19.24
C LEU A 115 -4.50 -6.84 19.70
N ILE A 116 -5.62 -6.69 20.42
CA ILE A 116 -6.06 -5.39 20.96
C ILE A 116 -5.06 -4.88 22.01
N ASN A 117 -4.59 -5.76 22.89
CA ASN A 117 -3.62 -5.43 23.94
C ASN A 117 -2.15 -5.57 23.49
N PHE A 118 -1.91 -5.67 22.17
CA PHE A 118 -0.56 -5.82 21.66
C PHE A 118 0.27 -4.56 21.91
N ASP A 119 1.52 -4.76 22.33
CA ASP A 119 2.46 -3.67 22.59
C ASP A 119 2.97 -3.07 21.27
N LYS A 120 2.21 -2.09 20.77
CA LYS A 120 2.48 -1.36 19.53
C LYS A 120 3.67 -0.41 19.61
N ASP A 121 4.14 -0.09 20.81
CA ASP A 121 5.21 0.87 21.06
C ASP A 121 6.58 0.18 21.17
N ASN A 122 6.61 -1.16 21.22
CA ASN A 122 7.83 -1.96 21.34
C ASN A 122 8.00 -2.96 20.19
N ILE A 123 7.84 -2.50 18.95
CA ILE A 123 8.05 -3.31 17.75
C ILE A 123 9.47 -3.07 17.21
N SER A 124 10.29 -4.10 17.12
CA SER A 124 11.67 -3.94 16.61
C SER A 124 11.69 -3.53 15.12
N ASP A 125 12.68 -2.73 14.71
CA ASP A 125 12.88 -2.32 13.31
C ASP A 125 12.92 -3.49 12.33
N LYS A 126 13.50 -4.62 12.75
CA LYS A 126 13.56 -5.85 11.95
C LYS A 126 12.17 -6.38 11.61
N VAL A 127 11.23 -6.30 12.55
CA VAL A 127 9.84 -6.72 12.37
C VAL A 127 9.14 -5.71 11.46
N LEU A 128 9.24 -4.41 11.75
CA LEU A 128 8.65 -3.35 10.93
C LEU A 128 9.11 -3.39 9.48
N LYS A 129 10.41 -3.64 9.23
CA LYS A 129 10.95 -3.80 7.88
C LYS A 129 10.33 -4.97 7.13
N LYS A 130 10.10 -6.10 7.80
CA LYS A 130 9.39 -7.24 7.19
C LYS A 130 7.95 -6.86 6.87
N ILE A 131 7.23 -6.29 7.83
CA ILE A 131 5.82 -5.91 7.66
C ILE A 131 5.63 -4.87 6.55
N SER A 132 6.56 -3.93 6.42
CA SER A 132 6.53 -2.96 5.32
C SER A 132 6.61 -3.64 3.95
N GLY A 133 7.38 -4.73 3.84
CA GLY A 133 7.43 -5.54 2.62
C GLY A 133 6.07 -6.17 2.26
N TYR A 134 5.24 -6.49 3.25
CA TYR A 134 3.86 -6.92 3.02
C TYR A 134 2.96 -5.72 2.67
N CYS A 135 3.02 -4.63 3.44
CA CYS A 135 2.15 -3.46 3.26
C CYS A 135 2.40 -2.71 1.94
N SER A 136 3.58 -2.89 1.35
CA SER A 136 3.95 -2.35 0.03
C SER A 136 3.38 -3.17 -1.15
N GLN A 137 2.81 -4.35 -0.89
CA GLN A 137 2.20 -5.16 -1.95
C GLN A 137 0.86 -4.54 -2.37
N PRO A 138 0.58 -4.47 -3.69
CA PRO A 138 -0.66 -3.87 -4.20
C PRO A 138 -1.91 -4.65 -3.75
N ASP A 139 -1.77 -5.96 -3.50
CA ASP A 139 -2.88 -6.82 -3.08
C ASP A 139 -3.07 -6.84 -1.55
N PHE A 140 -2.12 -6.31 -0.77
CA PHE A 140 -2.20 -6.22 0.69
C PHE A 140 -2.97 -4.97 1.13
N GLN A 141 -4.18 -4.84 0.61
CA GLN A 141 -5.07 -3.71 0.87
C GLN A 141 -6.36 -4.21 1.53
N PRO A 142 -6.87 -3.52 2.56
CA PRO A 142 -8.11 -3.89 3.25
C PRO A 142 -9.29 -4.13 2.31
N ASP A 143 -9.45 -3.31 1.28
CA ASP A 143 -10.55 -3.43 0.31
C ASP A 143 -10.43 -4.63 -0.63
N ILE A 144 -9.20 -5.06 -0.95
CA ILE A 144 -8.97 -6.26 -1.78
C ILE A 144 -9.18 -7.50 -0.93
N ILE A 145 -8.57 -7.54 0.25
CA ILE A 145 -8.69 -8.67 1.19
C ILE A 145 -10.13 -8.82 1.70
N GLY A 146 -10.85 -7.72 1.89
CA GLY A 146 -12.25 -7.73 2.33
C GLY A 146 -13.22 -8.36 1.34
N ARG A 147 -12.86 -8.43 0.05
CA ARG A 147 -13.62 -9.20 -0.95
C ARG A 147 -13.47 -10.71 -0.76
N VAL A 148 -12.43 -11.16 -0.06
CA VAL A 148 -12.16 -12.57 0.24
C VAL A 148 -12.68 -12.95 1.62
N SER A 149 -12.37 -12.15 2.65
CA SER A 149 -12.85 -12.35 4.01
C SER A 149 -12.89 -11.03 4.78
N LEU A 150 -14.04 -10.72 5.36
CA LEU A 150 -14.21 -9.54 6.21
C LEU A 150 -13.33 -9.61 7.47
N ALA A 151 -13.20 -10.81 8.05
CA ALA A 151 -12.34 -11.03 9.20
C ALA A 151 -10.86 -10.80 8.86
N ALA A 152 -10.41 -11.27 7.68
CA ALA A 152 -9.06 -11.00 7.20
C ALA A 152 -8.83 -9.51 6.88
N LYS A 153 -9.88 -8.77 6.43
CA LYS A 153 -9.81 -7.31 6.25
C LYS A 153 -9.52 -6.61 7.56
N SER A 154 -10.23 -6.94 8.65
CA SER A 154 -9.96 -6.35 9.98
C SER A 154 -8.54 -6.62 10.45
N LEU A 155 -8.05 -7.84 10.27
CA LEU A 155 -6.67 -8.20 10.62
C LEU A 155 -5.63 -7.45 9.75
N CYS A 156 -5.91 -7.28 8.45
CA CYS A 156 -5.06 -6.50 7.55
C CYS A 156 -4.97 -5.02 7.96
N MET A 157 -6.10 -4.40 8.29
CA MET A 157 -6.14 -3.01 8.77
C MET A 157 -5.26 -2.85 10.02
N TRP A 158 -5.35 -3.81 10.95
CA TRP A 158 -4.50 -3.84 12.14
C TRP A 158 -3.01 -3.97 11.81
N VAL A 159 -2.61 -4.88 10.93
CA VAL A 159 -1.20 -5.03 10.52
C VAL A 159 -0.65 -3.72 9.95
N ARG A 160 -1.42 -3.07 9.06
CA ARG A 160 -1.04 -1.80 8.43
C ARG A 160 -0.93 -0.68 9.47
N ALA A 161 -1.89 -0.58 10.38
CA ALA A 161 -1.86 0.40 11.47
C ALA A 161 -0.64 0.21 12.38
N MET A 162 -0.25 -1.03 12.69
CA MET A 162 0.95 -1.34 13.48
C MET A 162 2.24 -0.93 12.77
N GLU A 163 2.30 -1.08 11.44
CA GLU A 163 3.47 -0.68 10.65
C GLU A 163 3.66 0.84 10.65
N VAL A 164 2.57 1.59 10.45
CA VAL A 164 2.61 3.06 10.47
C VAL A 164 2.90 3.56 11.88
N ARG A 165 2.24 3.02 12.91
CA ARG A 165 2.45 3.41 14.30
C ARG A 165 3.87 3.10 14.78
N GLY A 166 4.42 1.94 14.46
CA GLY A 166 5.77 1.56 14.90
C GLY A 166 6.89 2.32 14.18
N ARG A 167 6.61 2.95 13.04
CA ARG A 167 7.55 3.86 12.36
C ARG A 167 7.52 5.29 12.90
N ALA A 168 6.48 5.65 13.65
CA ALA A 168 6.39 6.97 14.24
C ALA A 168 7.49 7.13 15.31
N PRO A 169 8.24 8.25 15.31
CA PRO A 169 9.31 8.52 16.27
C PRO A 169 8.80 8.75 17.70
#